data_AF-A0A1M6WBJ4-F1
#
_entry.id   AF-A0A1M6WBJ4-F1
#
_cell.length_a   1.000
_cell.length_b   1.000
_cell.length_c   1.000
_cell.angle_alpha   90.00
_cell.angle_beta   90.00
_cell.angle_gamma   90.00
#
_symmetry.space_group_name_H-M   'P 1'
#
loop_
_entity.id
_entity.type
_entity.pdbx_description
1 polymer ?
#
loop_
_entity_poly.entity_id
_entity_poly.type
_entity_poly.pdbx_seq_one_letter_code
_entity_poly.pdbx_strand_id
1 'polypeptide(L)'
;MLRAERESWRVFGDYIHTYYYDKSIADGYTLKLMREPIETRYKETLQGILDELENNSANQIQVKKSDIDKDAIIEHPKYLNALLDYIIDDFTSFRIACDDKSVGAMIVCKTNEQARKLYALWNERYDLALSVIEKKKEEIALMAAEKLMHYNASFFEKPLKASLILHDEGDKKERKEYIVDYKKNMATDFLIVNKMLLTGFDANRLKKLYLGRKLDGHDLLQALTRVNRPYKDFKYGYVVDFVDIKENFDATNDRYLRELNKTTEDSGLNLPTDPGQVIIENPEEVKRQIKDLTDFLWNFPTENYEEFRKVIDDVDDKEPLYHLRKILENAKGLGNRIRSSGNVELQDKYKNMLPGGIPVLLREVDRRIATIHFNQQRYVKSDKAQVDAEIKTYGMTMMSGQILYHGGVLNVDVSTDPIILTEPLSTTINPQIAVGEALHKGKAYHSGAFHLNVIKIINPDVKVYPFKANRRMSYEAEVLLEAGIRLKKVSGSIVDSNYKVHGLFQGTTRIVEKIVEAHIIEWEII
;
A
#
# COMPACT_ATOMS: atom_id res chain seq x y z
N MET A 1 -30.66 14.60 -40.00
CA MET A 1 -29.72 14.38 -41.13
C MET A 1 -28.34 15.00 -40.90
N LEU A 2 -28.20 16.19 -40.30
CA LEU A 2 -26.91 16.91 -40.12
C LEU A 2 -25.83 16.27 -39.19
N ARG A 3 -26.14 15.26 -38.36
CA ARG A 3 -25.17 14.66 -37.42
C ARG A 3 -24.31 13.55 -38.05
N ALA A 4 -24.85 12.85 -39.05
CA ALA A 4 -24.14 11.77 -39.77
C ALA A 4 -23.15 12.31 -40.81
N GLU A 5 -23.31 13.56 -41.26
CA GLU A 5 -22.43 14.22 -42.23
C GLU A 5 -21.14 14.80 -41.60
N ARG A 6 -20.94 14.66 -40.29
CA ARG A 6 -19.82 15.26 -39.54
C ARG A 6 -18.98 14.24 -38.76
N GLU A 7 -18.97 12.98 -39.17
CA GLU A 7 -18.03 12.02 -38.59
C GLU A 7 -16.61 12.33 -39.10
N SER A 8 -15.64 12.46 -38.20
CA SER A 8 -14.28 12.91 -38.53
C SER A 8 -13.65 12.12 -39.68
N TRP A 9 -13.91 10.81 -39.77
CA TRP A 9 -13.40 9.96 -40.84
C TRP A 9 -13.97 10.31 -42.22
N ARG A 10 -15.20 10.84 -42.30
CA ARG A 10 -15.78 11.31 -43.57
C ARG A 10 -15.13 12.60 -44.07
N VAL A 11 -14.58 13.39 -43.15
CA VAL A 11 -13.91 14.67 -43.45
C VAL A 11 -12.43 14.46 -43.72
N PHE A 12 -11.77 13.62 -42.93
CA PHE A 12 -10.31 13.46 -42.91
C PHE A 12 -9.82 12.13 -43.51
N GLY A 13 -10.72 11.22 -43.88
CA GLY A 13 -10.38 9.87 -44.33
C GLY A 13 -10.06 8.91 -43.17
N ASP A 14 -9.43 7.79 -43.50
CA ASP A 14 -9.09 6.75 -42.53
C ASP A 14 -8.04 7.22 -41.51
N TYR A 15 -7.99 6.51 -40.37
CA TYR A 15 -6.99 6.78 -39.34
C TYR A 15 -5.57 6.51 -39.86
N ILE A 16 -4.70 7.52 -39.84
CA ILE A 16 -3.27 7.36 -40.13
C ILE A 16 -2.58 6.56 -39.02
N HIS A 17 -2.97 6.79 -37.77
CA HIS A 17 -2.47 6.09 -36.58
C HIS A 17 -3.45 6.25 -35.43
N THR A 18 -3.55 5.24 -34.56
CA THR A 18 -4.41 5.27 -33.37
C THR A 18 -3.60 4.99 -32.09
N TYR A 19 -3.84 5.80 -31.06
CA TYR A 19 -3.25 5.64 -29.74
C TYR A 19 -4.32 5.81 -28.67
N TYR A 20 -4.72 4.68 -28.10
CA TYR A 20 -5.88 4.54 -27.24
C TYR A 20 -5.50 4.55 -25.75
N TYR A 21 -6.48 4.70 -24.86
CA TYR A 21 -6.24 4.86 -23.41
C TYR A 21 -5.65 3.60 -22.76
N ASP A 22 -5.99 2.42 -23.23
CA ASP A 22 -5.41 1.15 -22.77
C ASP A 22 -3.89 1.14 -22.95
N LYS A 23 -3.40 1.52 -24.14
CA LYS A 23 -1.97 1.69 -24.41
C LYS A 23 -1.37 2.81 -23.56
N SER A 24 -2.06 3.95 -23.46
CA SER A 24 -1.59 5.07 -22.62
C SER A 24 -1.45 4.72 -21.14
N ILE A 25 -2.34 3.87 -20.61
CA ILE A 25 -2.28 3.39 -19.23
C ILE A 25 -1.16 2.35 -19.09
N ALA A 26 -1.04 1.42 -20.04
CA ALA A 26 0.03 0.42 -20.04
C ALA A 26 1.43 1.05 -20.10
N ASP A 27 1.58 2.11 -20.89
CA ASP A 27 2.82 2.88 -21.02
C ASP A 27 3.06 3.85 -19.84
N GLY A 28 2.09 4.00 -18.93
CA GLY A 28 2.18 4.88 -17.77
C GLY A 28 2.02 6.37 -18.05
N TYR A 29 1.60 6.76 -19.26
CA TYR A 29 1.31 8.15 -19.62
C TYR A 29 0.00 8.66 -19.01
N THR A 30 -0.94 7.75 -18.71
CA THR A 30 -2.17 8.04 -17.96
C THR A 30 -2.43 6.98 -16.90
N LEU A 31 -3.24 7.34 -15.90
CA LEU A 31 -3.67 6.46 -14.83
C LEU A 31 -5.07 5.91 -15.12
N LYS A 32 -5.43 4.83 -14.43
CA LYS A 32 -6.83 4.37 -14.39
C LYS A 32 -7.71 5.37 -13.63
N LEU A 33 -9.02 5.26 -13.81
CA LEU A 33 -10.00 6.03 -13.06
C LEU A 33 -10.65 5.17 -11.98
N MET A 34 -11.06 5.79 -10.88
CA MET A 34 -11.80 5.14 -9.82
C MET A 34 -13.07 5.96 -9.57
N ARG A 35 -14.22 5.34 -9.83
CA ARG A 35 -15.51 5.93 -9.48
C ARG A 35 -15.81 5.60 -8.03
N GLU A 36 -16.00 6.63 -7.22
CA GLU A 36 -16.35 6.52 -5.81
C GLU A 36 -17.85 6.74 -5.67
N PRO A 37 -18.59 5.80 -5.05
CA PRO A 37 -19.97 6.05 -4.68
C PRO A 37 -20.02 7.13 -3.59
N ILE A 38 -21.11 7.88 -3.54
CA ILE A 38 -21.39 8.78 -2.42
C ILE A 38 -21.80 7.93 -1.22
N GLU A 39 -21.26 8.25 -0.06
CA GLU A 39 -21.60 7.57 1.20
C GLU A 39 -23.12 7.58 1.43
N THR A 40 -23.67 6.42 1.81
CA THR A 40 -25.12 6.18 1.91
C THR A 40 -25.83 7.23 2.77
N ARG A 41 -25.24 7.60 3.91
CA ARG A 41 -25.80 8.62 4.82
C ARG A 41 -25.97 9.97 4.13
N TYR A 42 -24.97 10.39 3.36
CA TYR A 42 -25.04 11.64 2.60
C TYR A 42 -25.97 11.53 1.41
N LYS A 43 -26.02 10.38 0.74
CA LYS A 43 -26.99 10.12 -0.33
C LYS A 43 -28.42 10.23 0.17
N GLU A 44 -28.75 9.63 1.31
CA GLU A 44 -30.07 9.72 1.96
C GLU A 44 -30.38 11.17 2.36
N THR A 45 -29.40 11.88 2.92
CA THR A 45 -29.57 13.29 3.31
C THR A 45 -29.84 14.18 2.10
N LEU A 46 -29.03 14.05 1.04
CA LEU A 46 -29.21 14.82 -0.20
C LEU A 46 -30.53 14.46 -0.88
N GLN A 47 -30.90 13.18 -0.95
CA GLN A 47 -32.17 12.76 -1.53
C GLN A 47 -33.36 13.28 -0.73
N GLY A 48 -33.30 13.23 0.61
CA GLY A 48 -34.34 13.77 1.47
C GLY A 48 -34.51 15.29 1.28
N ILE A 49 -33.40 16.04 1.14
CA ILE A 49 -33.44 17.48 0.83
C ILE A 49 -34.04 17.73 -0.56
N LEU A 50 -33.65 16.94 -1.57
CA LEU A 50 -34.20 17.05 -2.92
C LEU A 50 -35.72 16.80 -2.90
N ASP A 51 -36.17 15.72 -2.25
CA ASP A 51 -37.58 15.36 -2.14
C ASP A 51 -38.37 16.44 -1.38
N GLU A 52 -37.82 16.98 -0.29
CA GLU A 52 -38.42 18.07 0.48
C GLU A 52 -38.58 19.34 -0.38
N LEU A 53 -37.52 19.74 -1.08
CA LEU A 53 -37.55 20.93 -1.94
C LEU A 53 -38.50 20.75 -3.12
N GLU A 54 -38.50 19.57 -3.75
CA GLU A 54 -39.46 19.25 -4.82
C GLU A 54 -40.91 19.32 -4.32
N ASN A 55 -41.20 18.74 -3.15
CA ASN A 55 -42.54 18.77 -2.58
C ASN A 55 -42.97 20.19 -2.19
N ASN A 56 -42.07 20.99 -1.62
CA ASN A 56 -42.34 22.38 -1.25
C ASN A 56 -42.60 23.24 -2.50
N SER A 57 -41.78 23.11 -3.54
CA SER A 57 -41.97 23.81 -4.81
C SER A 57 -43.25 23.39 -5.52
N ALA A 58 -43.61 22.11 -5.51
CA ALA A 58 -44.87 21.61 -6.07
C ALA A 58 -46.09 22.18 -5.33
N ASN A 59 -46.06 22.17 -3.99
CA ASN A 59 -47.16 22.65 -3.15
C ASN A 59 -47.36 24.16 -3.26
N GLN A 60 -46.27 24.93 -3.41
CA GLN A 60 -46.33 26.39 -3.51
C GLN A 60 -46.95 26.86 -4.84
N ILE A 61 -46.79 26.10 -5.92
CA ILE A 61 -47.18 26.52 -7.28
C ILE A 61 -48.40 25.70 -7.81
N GLN A 62 -48.91 24.71 -7.05
CA GLN A 62 -50.00 23.80 -7.45
C GLN A 62 -49.76 23.10 -8.81
N VAL A 63 -48.50 22.72 -9.10
CA VAL A 63 -48.12 22.06 -10.36
C VAL A 63 -47.76 20.61 -10.13
N LYS A 64 -47.78 19.82 -11.20
CA LYS A 64 -47.29 18.44 -11.17
C LYS A 64 -45.77 18.42 -10.95
N LYS A 65 -45.27 17.38 -10.27
CA LYS A 65 -43.82 17.18 -10.01
C LYS A 65 -42.93 17.25 -11.27
N SER A 66 -43.48 16.99 -12.45
CA SER A 66 -42.76 17.06 -13.74
C SER A 66 -42.36 18.47 -14.15
N ASP A 67 -43.04 19.49 -13.65
CA ASP A 67 -42.96 20.88 -14.14
C ASP A 67 -42.13 21.79 -13.21
N ILE A 68 -41.50 21.20 -12.18
CA ILE A 68 -40.65 21.92 -11.24
C ILE A 68 -39.32 22.28 -11.91
N ASP A 69 -38.87 23.52 -11.72
CA ASP A 69 -37.53 23.93 -12.11
C ASP A 69 -36.47 23.20 -11.28
N LYS A 70 -35.88 22.17 -11.87
CA LYS A 70 -34.82 21.37 -11.26
C LYS A 70 -33.56 22.17 -11.00
N ASP A 71 -33.33 23.28 -11.70
CA ASP A 71 -32.16 24.12 -11.49
C ASP A 71 -32.31 24.91 -10.18
N ALA A 72 -33.50 25.45 -9.90
CA ALA A 72 -33.80 26.12 -8.63
C ALA A 72 -33.57 25.24 -7.39
N ILE A 73 -33.85 23.93 -7.51
CA ILE A 73 -33.64 22.95 -6.42
C ILE A 73 -32.15 22.73 -6.13
N ILE A 74 -31.35 22.46 -7.17
CA ILE A 74 -29.91 22.18 -6.99
C ILE A 74 -29.09 23.45 -6.66
N GLU A 75 -29.67 24.61 -6.88
CA GLU A 75 -29.13 25.91 -6.50
C GLU A 75 -29.60 26.37 -5.12
N HIS A 76 -30.52 25.63 -4.49
CA HIS A 76 -31.07 26.01 -3.21
C HIS A 76 -29.99 25.94 -2.11
N PRO A 77 -29.87 26.94 -1.22
CA PRO A 77 -28.83 26.97 -0.19
C PRO A 77 -28.79 25.73 0.70
N LYS A 78 -29.95 25.14 1.02
CA LYS A 78 -30.04 23.90 1.81
C LYS A 78 -29.34 22.71 1.13
N TYR A 79 -29.56 22.54 -0.17
CA TYR A 79 -28.90 21.49 -0.95
C TYR A 79 -27.40 21.78 -1.10
N LEU A 80 -27.03 23.02 -1.43
CA LEU A 80 -25.63 23.42 -1.61
C LEU A 80 -24.82 23.29 -0.32
N ASN A 81 -25.39 23.60 0.85
CA ASN A 81 -24.71 23.40 2.13
C ASN A 81 -24.44 21.92 2.40
N ALA A 82 -25.43 21.05 2.22
CA ALA A 82 -25.25 19.60 2.40
C ALA A 82 -24.23 19.01 1.40
N LEU A 83 -24.27 19.47 0.15
CA LEU A 83 -23.29 19.10 -0.87
C LEU A 83 -21.87 19.54 -0.46
N LEU A 84 -21.74 20.77 0.04
CA LEU A 84 -20.47 21.34 0.46
C LEU A 84 -19.91 20.65 1.70
N ASP A 85 -20.75 20.28 2.66
CA ASP A 85 -20.36 19.48 3.84
C ASP A 85 -19.72 18.17 3.41
N TYR A 86 -20.37 17.44 2.50
CA TYR A 86 -19.84 16.19 1.96
C TYR A 86 -18.50 16.41 1.25
N ILE A 87 -18.42 17.37 0.33
CA ILE A 87 -17.21 17.58 -0.50
C ILE A 87 -16.00 17.94 0.37
N ILE A 88 -16.19 18.80 1.38
CA ILE A 88 -15.10 19.20 2.28
C ILE A 88 -14.64 18.01 3.12
N ASP A 89 -15.57 17.24 3.69
CA ASP A 89 -15.26 16.10 4.56
C ASP A 89 -14.56 14.97 3.78
N ASP A 90 -15.14 14.59 2.63
CA ASP A 90 -14.59 13.55 1.75
C ASP A 90 -13.19 13.92 1.23
N PHE A 91 -12.98 15.17 0.80
CA PHE A 91 -11.66 15.58 0.32
C PHE A 91 -10.61 15.67 1.42
N THR A 92 -11.02 16.12 2.61
CA THR A 92 -10.13 16.18 3.79
C THR A 92 -9.69 14.77 4.17
N SER A 93 -10.64 13.84 4.28
CA SER A 93 -10.39 12.43 4.53
C SER A 93 -9.50 11.80 3.45
N PHE A 94 -9.72 12.16 2.18
CA PHE A 94 -8.90 11.72 1.07
C PHE A 94 -7.44 12.20 1.18
N ARG A 95 -7.20 13.48 1.50
CA ARG A 95 -5.84 14.00 1.71
C ARG A 95 -5.12 13.31 2.86
N ILE A 96 -5.82 13.05 3.96
CA ILE A 96 -5.29 12.32 5.12
C ILE A 96 -4.93 10.88 4.74
N ALA A 97 -5.82 10.18 4.04
CA ALA A 97 -5.59 8.79 3.63
C ALA A 97 -4.42 8.63 2.65
N CYS A 98 -4.22 9.62 1.78
CA CYS A 98 -3.10 9.67 0.85
C CYS A 98 -1.81 10.24 1.47
N ASP A 99 -1.89 10.86 2.65
CA ASP A 99 -0.81 11.63 3.27
C ASP A 99 -0.19 12.66 2.30
N ASP A 100 -1.06 13.35 1.55
CA ASP A 100 -0.63 14.29 0.52
C ASP A 100 -1.51 15.54 0.43
N LYS A 101 -0.97 16.64 0.94
CA LYS A 101 -1.62 17.95 0.95
C LYS A 101 -1.54 18.68 -0.39
N SER A 102 -0.65 18.27 -1.30
CA SER A 102 -0.49 18.96 -2.57
C SER A 102 -1.50 18.53 -3.62
N VAL A 103 -2.37 17.57 -3.34
CA VAL A 103 -3.42 17.12 -4.27
C VAL A 103 -4.54 18.15 -4.37
N GLY A 104 -5.08 18.40 -5.56
CA GLY A 104 -6.21 19.31 -5.77
C GLY A 104 -7.46 18.60 -6.30
N ALA A 105 -8.59 19.29 -6.22
CA ALA A 105 -9.89 18.82 -6.67
C ALA A 105 -10.60 19.82 -7.60
N MET A 106 -11.60 19.32 -8.32
CA MET A 106 -12.47 20.12 -9.19
C MET A 106 -13.93 19.74 -8.96
N ILE A 107 -14.80 20.73 -8.88
CA ILE A 107 -16.26 20.57 -8.77
C ILE A 107 -16.91 21.06 -10.05
N VAL A 108 -17.62 20.17 -10.73
CA VAL A 108 -18.32 20.47 -11.99
C VAL A 108 -19.80 20.66 -11.69
N CYS A 109 -20.22 21.92 -11.61
CA CYS A 109 -21.60 22.33 -11.37
C CYS A 109 -22.43 22.25 -12.66
N LYS A 110 -23.75 22.11 -12.53
CA LYS A 110 -24.70 22.07 -13.65
C LYS A 110 -24.92 23.45 -14.26
N THR A 111 -25.10 24.47 -13.43
CA THR A 111 -25.35 25.84 -13.86
C THR A 111 -24.26 26.77 -13.36
N ASN A 112 -24.12 27.93 -14.02
CA ASN A 112 -23.21 28.98 -13.55
C ASN A 112 -23.67 29.54 -12.20
N GLU A 113 -24.99 29.65 -12.01
CA GLU A 113 -25.57 30.17 -10.78
C GLU A 113 -25.34 29.23 -9.60
N GLN A 114 -25.44 27.91 -9.82
CA GLN A 114 -25.05 26.91 -8.83
C GLN A 114 -23.59 27.09 -8.41
N ALA A 115 -22.68 27.28 -9.37
CA ALA A 115 -21.26 27.49 -9.10
C ALA A 115 -20.99 28.76 -8.29
N ARG A 116 -21.68 29.88 -8.61
CA ARG A 116 -21.58 31.13 -7.85
C ARG A 116 -22.06 30.98 -6.42
N LYS A 117 -23.26 30.44 -6.21
CA LYS A 117 -23.85 30.22 -4.89
C LYS A 117 -22.98 29.27 -4.05
N LEU A 118 -22.50 28.19 -4.66
CA LEU A 118 -21.60 27.25 -3.99
C LEU A 118 -20.27 27.92 -3.59
N TYR A 119 -19.70 28.76 -4.45
CA TYR A 119 -18.47 29.50 -4.16
C TYR A 119 -18.68 30.55 -3.06
N ALA A 120 -19.81 31.25 -3.05
CA ALA A 120 -20.16 32.19 -1.98
C ALA A 120 -20.24 31.49 -0.61
N LEU A 121 -20.99 30.37 -0.54
CA LEU A 121 -21.06 29.53 0.66
C LEU A 121 -19.68 28.98 1.09
N TRP A 122 -18.82 28.66 0.12
CA TRP A 122 -17.45 28.24 0.41
C TRP A 122 -16.65 29.34 1.10
N ASN A 123 -16.68 30.57 0.56
CA ASN A 123 -15.95 31.70 1.13
C ASN A 123 -16.45 32.05 2.54
N GLU A 124 -17.77 32.04 2.78
CA GLU A 124 -18.34 32.25 4.12
C GLU A 124 -17.76 31.26 5.14
N ARG A 125 -17.69 29.98 4.77
CA ARG A 125 -17.12 28.92 5.63
C ARG A 125 -15.62 29.03 5.80
N TYR A 126 -14.91 29.42 4.74
CA TYR A 126 -13.47 29.64 4.76
C TYR A 126 -13.09 30.79 5.72
N ASP A 127 -13.78 31.92 5.63
CA ASP A 127 -13.57 33.07 6.50
C ASP A 127 -13.93 32.75 7.96
N LEU A 128 -15.03 32.03 8.18
CA LEU A 128 -15.38 31.53 9.52
C LEU A 128 -14.28 30.63 10.09
N ALA A 129 -13.78 29.67 9.30
CA ALA A 129 -12.71 28.76 9.73
C ALA A 129 -11.41 29.52 10.06
N LEU A 130 -11.02 30.50 9.24
CA LEU A 130 -9.87 31.36 9.54
C LEU A 130 -10.06 32.12 10.86
N SER A 131 -11.23 32.72 11.08
CA SER A 131 -11.51 33.46 12.31
C SER A 131 -11.44 32.59 13.57
N VAL A 132 -11.88 31.32 13.47
CA VAL A 132 -11.80 30.35 14.57
C VAL A 132 -10.35 29.96 14.85
N ILE A 133 -9.55 29.73 13.80
CA ILE A 133 -8.12 29.40 13.93
C ILE A 133 -7.35 30.57 14.55
N GLU A 134 -7.61 31.80 14.12
CA GLU A 134 -6.96 33.01 14.64
C GLU A 134 -7.28 33.24 16.12
N LYS A 135 -8.56 33.21 16.49
CA LYS A 135 -8.99 33.32 17.91
C LYS A 135 -8.34 32.23 18.76
N LYS A 136 -8.26 30.99 18.27
CA LYS A 136 -7.64 29.91 19.04
C LYS A 136 -6.13 30.09 19.18
N LYS A 137 -5.46 30.60 18.15
CA LYS A 137 -4.03 30.96 18.23
C LYS A 137 -3.78 32.02 19.29
N GLU A 138 -4.63 33.04 19.37
CA GLU A 138 -4.55 34.08 20.40
C GLU A 138 -4.79 33.50 21.80
N GLU A 139 -5.84 32.69 22.00
CA GLU A 139 -6.12 32.02 23.28
C GLU A 139 -4.94 31.16 23.75
N ILE A 140 -4.35 30.41 22.83
CA ILE A 140 -3.21 29.52 23.11
C ILE A 140 -1.93 30.33 23.36
N ALA A 141 -1.71 31.44 22.65
CA ALA A 141 -0.58 32.34 22.91
C ALA A 141 -0.65 32.99 24.30
N LEU A 142 -1.86 33.20 24.83
CA LEU A 142 -2.08 33.68 26.21
C LEU A 142 -1.85 32.61 27.28
N MET A 143 -1.87 31.32 26.94
CA MET A 143 -1.57 30.21 27.85
C MET A 143 -0.10 29.79 27.69
N ALA A 144 0.67 29.78 28.77
CA ALA A 144 2.12 29.53 28.75
C ALA A 144 2.58 28.39 27.80
N ALA A 145 3.75 28.58 27.19
CA ALA A 145 4.32 27.79 26.07
C ALA A 145 4.32 26.25 26.26
N GLU A 146 4.27 25.74 27.49
CA GLU A 146 4.22 24.30 27.78
C GLU A 146 2.95 23.60 27.27
N LYS A 147 1.80 24.28 27.20
CA LYS A 147 0.57 23.69 26.62
C LYS A 147 0.59 23.62 25.09
N LEU A 148 1.46 24.37 24.43
CA LEU A 148 1.60 24.36 22.96
C LEU A 148 2.05 22.99 22.45
N MET A 149 2.82 22.24 23.25
CA MET A 149 3.33 20.90 22.90
C MET A 149 2.23 19.81 22.85
N HIS A 150 1.07 20.03 23.48
CA HIS A 150 -0.02 19.04 23.54
C HIS A 150 -1.11 19.24 22.48
N TYR A 151 -1.10 20.35 21.73
CA TYR A 151 -2.03 20.54 20.63
C TYR A 151 -1.48 19.88 19.35
N ASN A 152 -2.30 19.01 18.73
CA ASN A 152 -1.94 18.37 17.48
C ASN A 152 -1.71 19.41 16.38
N ALA A 153 -0.60 19.31 15.64
CA ALA A 153 -0.25 20.21 14.53
C ALA A 153 -1.36 20.30 13.46
N SER A 154 -2.19 19.25 13.34
CA SER A 154 -3.35 19.23 12.44
C SER A 154 -4.43 20.28 12.77
N PHE A 155 -4.50 20.75 14.02
CA PHE A 155 -5.55 21.68 14.47
C PHE A 155 -5.37 23.09 13.87
N PHE A 156 -4.15 23.49 13.55
CA PHE A 156 -3.84 24.81 12.96
C PHE A 156 -3.66 24.75 11.44
N GLU A 157 -4.12 23.69 10.79
CA GLU A 157 -4.07 23.58 9.34
C GLU A 157 -4.93 24.66 8.68
N LYS A 158 -4.43 25.21 7.57
CA LYS A 158 -5.18 26.20 6.81
C LYS A 158 -6.43 25.53 6.22
N PRO A 159 -7.59 26.21 6.27
CA PRO A 159 -8.80 25.71 5.64
C PRO A 159 -8.61 25.59 4.12
N LEU A 160 -9.41 24.72 3.50
CA LEU A 160 -9.34 24.44 2.06
C LEU A 160 -9.82 25.67 1.26
N LYS A 161 -9.00 26.13 0.31
CA LYS A 161 -9.33 27.30 -0.52
C LYS A 161 -9.88 26.89 -1.89
N ALA A 162 -10.95 27.56 -2.33
CA ALA A 162 -11.54 27.37 -3.65
C ALA A 162 -11.32 28.60 -4.57
N SER A 163 -11.43 28.39 -5.87
CA SER A 163 -11.54 29.45 -6.87
C SER A 163 -12.65 29.14 -7.87
N LEU A 164 -13.40 30.17 -8.26
CA LEU A 164 -14.48 30.09 -9.23
C LEU A 164 -13.96 30.40 -10.63
N ILE A 165 -14.22 29.51 -11.60
CA ILE A 165 -13.84 29.71 -13.00
C ILE A 165 -15.05 29.48 -13.90
N LEU A 166 -15.69 30.58 -14.30
CA LEU A 166 -16.79 30.57 -15.28
C LEU A 166 -16.43 31.44 -16.49
N HIS A 167 -17.11 31.19 -17.61
CA HIS A 167 -16.82 31.87 -18.88
C HIS A 167 -17.28 33.33 -18.88
N ASP A 168 -18.30 33.61 -18.08
CA ASP A 168 -18.98 34.88 -17.83
C ASP A 168 -18.57 35.54 -16.50
N GLU A 169 -17.61 34.96 -15.76
CA GLU A 169 -17.07 35.53 -14.50
C GLU A 169 -15.60 35.92 -14.64
N GLY A 170 -15.27 37.08 -14.06
CA GLY A 170 -13.91 37.63 -14.02
C GLY A 170 -13.32 37.94 -15.40
N ASP A 171 -12.19 38.64 -15.40
CA ASP A 171 -11.48 38.90 -16.65
C ASP A 171 -10.59 37.71 -17.09
N LYS A 172 -9.96 37.80 -18.27
CA LYS A 172 -9.10 36.74 -18.79
C LYS A 172 -7.78 36.61 -18.00
N LYS A 173 -7.35 37.68 -17.33
CA LYS A 173 -6.11 37.74 -16.55
C LYS A 173 -6.31 37.12 -15.16
N GLU A 174 -7.36 37.49 -14.45
CA GLU A 174 -7.76 36.92 -13.15
C GLU A 174 -7.94 35.40 -13.25
N ARG A 175 -8.65 34.91 -14.27
CA ARG A 175 -8.79 33.46 -14.49
C ARG A 175 -7.45 32.76 -14.72
N LYS A 176 -6.52 33.41 -15.41
CA LYS A 176 -5.16 32.86 -15.58
C LYS A 176 -4.41 32.82 -14.25
N GLU A 177 -4.56 33.85 -13.42
CA GLU A 177 -3.96 33.91 -12.09
C GLU A 177 -4.49 32.79 -11.20
N TYR A 178 -5.81 32.59 -11.11
CA TYR A 178 -6.39 31.46 -10.37
C TYR A 178 -5.93 30.09 -10.87
N ILE A 179 -5.79 29.93 -12.19
CA ILE A 179 -5.23 28.70 -12.78
C ILE A 179 -3.77 28.52 -12.38
N VAL A 180 -2.97 29.59 -12.36
CA VAL A 180 -1.57 29.55 -11.92
C VAL A 180 -1.48 29.23 -10.42
N ASP A 181 -2.33 29.84 -9.61
CA ASP A 181 -2.42 29.60 -8.17
C ASP A 181 -2.76 28.15 -7.85
N TYR A 182 -3.69 27.58 -8.61
CA TYR A 182 -4.01 26.17 -8.52
C TYR A 182 -2.83 25.30 -8.98
N LYS A 183 -2.27 25.53 -10.18
CA LYS A 183 -1.27 24.62 -10.77
C LYS A 183 0.10 24.69 -10.13
N LYS A 184 0.60 25.90 -9.87
CA LYS A 184 2.01 26.17 -9.51
C LYS A 184 2.16 26.56 -8.06
N ASN A 185 1.40 27.56 -7.60
CA ASN A 185 1.58 28.11 -6.26
C ASN A 185 0.96 27.23 -5.17
N MET A 186 0.09 26.30 -5.58
CA MET A 186 -0.69 25.44 -4.68
C MET A 186 -1.47 26.23 -3.62
N ALA A 187 -1.82 27.47 -3.94
CA ALA A 187 -2.57 28.36 -3.07
C ALA A 187 -4.07 28.05 -3.08
N THR A 188 -4.53 27.36 -4.12
CA THR A 188 -5.92 26.94 -4.31
C THR A 188 -6.00 25.42 -4.31
N ASP A 189 -6.96 24.87 -3.57
CA ASP A 189 -7.20 23.44 -3.43
C ASP A 189 -8.33 22.94 -4.34
N PHE A 190 -9.34 23.79 -4.59
CA PHE A 190 -10.52 23.46 -5.40
C PHE A 190 -10.72 24.42 -6.57
N LEU A 191 -11.13 23.87 -7.71
CA LEU A 191 -11.68 24.62 -8.84
C LEU A 191 -13.18 24.36 -8.96
N ILE A 192 -13.99 25.41 -8.81
CA ILE A 192 -15.44 25.33 -9.02
C ILE A 192 -15.72 25.82 -10.45
N VAL A 193 -16.29 24.94 -11.28
CA VAL A 193 -16.48 25.17 -12.72
C VAL A 193 -17.86 24.71 -13.18
N ASN A 194 -18.26 25.11 -14.39
CA ASN A 194 -19.39 24.52 -15.12
C ASN A 194 -18.95 23.86 -16.43
N LYS A 195 -18.64 24.67 -17.45
CA LYS A 195 -18.13 24.20 -18.77
C LYS A 195 -16.65 24.47 -18.97
N MET A 196 -16.11 25.48 -18.29
CA MET A 196 -14.69 25.80 -18.39
C MET A 196 -13.83 24.69 -17.80
N LEU A 197 -12.61 24.57 -18.30
CA LEU A 197 -11.57 23.63 -17.82
C LEU A 197 -11.89 22.14 -18.02
N LEU A 198 -13.04 21.78 -18.58
CA LEU A 198 -13.32 20.40 -19.03
C LEU A 198 -12.48 20.02 -20.26
N THR A 199 -12.06 21.03 -21.04
CA THR A 199 -11.16 20.88 -22.20
C THR A 199 -9.92 21.76 -22.05
N GLY A 200 -8.76 21.24 -22.47
CA GLY A 200 -7.52 22.01 -22.58
C GLY A 200 -6.84 22.39 -21.25
N PHE A 201 -7.48 22.16 -20.10
CA PHE A 201 -6.88 22.35 -18.79
C PHE A 201 -6.14 21.09 -18.33
N ASP A 202 -4.85 21.22 -18.05
CA ASP A 202 -4.01 20.10 -17.62
C ASP A 202 -3.27 20.43 -16.31
N ALA A 203 -3.50 19.63 -15.27
CA ALA A 203 -2.88 19.80 -13.96
C ALA A 203 -2.65 18.45 -13.29
N ASN A 204 -1.39 17.99 -13.21
CA ASN A 204 -1.07 16.67 -12.65
C ASN A 204 -1.59 16.47 -11.23
N ARG A 205 -1.60 17.54 -10.41
CA ARG A 205 -2.11 17.50 -9.02
C ARG A 205 -3.63 17.33 -8.92
N LEU A 206 -4.39 17.56 -9.99
CA LEU A 206 -5.84 17.35 -9.98
C LEU A 206 -6.11 15.85 -9.93
N LYS A 207 -6.63 15.37 -8.81
CA LYS A 207 -6.88 13.93 -8.60
C LYS A 207 -8.30 13.58 -8.23
N LYS A 208 -9.11 14.54 -7.82
CA LYS A 208 -10.49 14.26 -7.42
C LYS A 208 -11.46 15.17 -8.16
N LEU A 209 -12.42 14.57 -8.86
CA LEU A 209 -13.44 15.25 -9.65
C LEU A 209 -14.81 14.99 -9.03
N TYR A 210 -15.49 16.05 -8.60
CA TYR A 210 -16.86 16.00 -8.11
C TYR A 210 -17.81 16.40 -9.23
N LEU A 211 -18.62 15.45 -9.70
CA LEU A 211 -19.47 15.63 -10.87
C LEU A 211 -20.92 15.91 -10.46
N GLY A 212 -21.32 17.17 -10.54
CA GLY A 212 -22.68 17.65 -10.24
C GLY A 212 -23.57 17.82 -11.48
N ARG A 213 -23.13 17.38 -12.66
CA ARG A 213 -23.91 17.48 -13.91
C ARG A 213 -23.79 16.22 -14.75
N LYS A 214 -24.88 15.86 -15.43
CA LYS A 214 -24.85 14.77 -16.42
C LYS A 214 -24.01 15.22 -17.62
N LEU A 215 -23.06 14.37 -18.00
CA LEU A 215 -22.24 14.49 -19.20
C LEU A 215 -22.43 13.23 -20.04
N ASP A 216 -22.26 13.33 -21.36
CA ASP A 216 -22.31 12.18 -22.26
C ASP A 216 -21.08 12.15 -23.18
N GLY A 217 -20.82 10.97 -23.74
CA GLY A 217 -19.88 10.78 -24.85
C GLY A 217 -18.52 11.46 -24.61
N HIS A 218 -18.14 12.32 -25.55
CA HIS A 218 -16.84 12.99 -25.51
C HIS A 218 -16.69 13.97 -24.35
N ASP A 219 -17.75 14.68 -23.96
CA ASP A 219 -17.70 15.65 -22.85
C ASP A 219 -17.43 14.93 -21.53
N LEU A 220 -18.05 13.76 -21.34
CA LEU A 220 -17.80 12.92 -20.17
C LEU A 220 -16.34 12.47 -20.12
N LEU A 221 -15.85 11.89 -21.21
CA LEU A 221 -14.47 11.40 -21.29
C LEU A 221 -13.42 12.51 -21.11
N GLN A 222 -13.67 13.71 -21.67
CA GLN A 222 -12.80 14.87 -21.50
C GLN A 222 -12.74 15.34 -20.05
N ALA A 223 -13.89 15.38 -19.35
CA ALA A 223 -13.94 15.71 -17.94
C ALA A 223 -13.21 14.67 -17.08
N LEU A 224 -13.45 13.38 -17.32
CA LEU A 224 -12.83 12.29 -16.57
C LEU A 224 -11.31 12.23 -16.75
N THR A 225 -10.82 12.49 -17.96
CA THR A 225 -9.37 12.55 -18.25
C THR A 225 -8.67 13.76 -17.60
N ARG A 226 -9.37 14.64 -16.88
CA ARG A 226 -8.72 15.71 -16.10
C ARG A 226 -7.99 15.17 -14.86
N VAL A 227 -8.41 14.04 -14.31
CA VAL A 227 -7.82 13.46 -13.07
C VAL A 227 -6.83 12.31 -13.32
N ASN A 228 -6.68 11.86 -14.57
CA ASN A 228 -5.90 10.68 -14.91
C ASN A 228 -4.42 10.94 -15.27
N ARG A 229 -3.91 12.15 -15.02
CA ARG A 229 -2.49 12.49 -15.29
C ARG A 229 -1.56 11.92 -14.22
N PRO A 230 -0.41 11.31 -14.54
CA PRO A 230 0.53 10.83 -13.54
C PRO A 230 0.96 11.93 -12.56
N TYR A 231 1.01 11.62 -11.27
CA TYR A 231 1.43 12.55 -10.23
C TYR A 231 1.86 11.77 -9.00
N LYS A 232 3.14 11.88 -8.62
CA LYS A 232 3.72 11.15 -7.49
C LYS A 232 3.35 9.65 -7.56
N ASP A 233 2.95 9.06 -6.44
CA ASP A 233 2.62 7.63 -6.32
C ASP A 233 1.13 7.32 -6.54
N PHE A 234 0.34 8.29 -7.02
CA PHE A 234 -1.07 8.07 -7.29
C PHE A 234 -1.26 7.05 -8.40
N LYS A 235 -2.11 6.05 -8.14
CA LYS A 235 -2.44 4.98 -9.10
C LYS A 235 -3.71 5.27 -9.92
N TYR A 236 -4.56 6.17 -9.43
CA TYR A 236 -5.85 6.48 -10.03
C TYR A 236 -6.12 7.99 -10.07
N GLY A 237 -7.02 8.39 -10.95
CA GLY A 237 -7.84 9.60 -10.81
C GLY A 237 -9.20 9.25 -10.22
N TYR A 238 -9.69 10.03 -9.27
CA TYR A 238 -10.90 9.73 -8.49
C TYR A 238 -12.07 10.58 -8.98
N VAL A 239 -13.23 9.96 -9.10
CA VAL A 239 -14.46 10.60 -9.62
C VAL A 239 -15.61 10.29 -8.68
N VAL A 240 -16.15 11.33 -8.06
CA VAL A 240 -17.33 11.26 -7.20
C VAL A 240 -18.54 11.74 -7.99
N ASP A 241 -19.57 10.92 -8.06
CA ASP A 241 -20.69 11.09 -8.99
C ASP A 241 -22.01 11.36 -8.27
N PHE A 242 -22.49 12.62 -8.32
CA PHE A 242 -23.75 13.06 -7.71
C PHE A 242 -24.97 12.94 -8.62
N VAL A 243 -24.78 12.61 -9.89
CA VAL A 243 -25.86 12.64 -10.89
C VAL A 243 -26.14 11.26 -11.49
N ASP A 244 -25.46 10.24 -10.98
CA ASP A 244 -25.45 8.87 -11.47
C ASP A 244 -25.19 8.79 -12.97
N ILE A 245 -23.95 9.10 -13.36
CA ILE A 245 -23.47 8.93 -14.74
C ILE A 245 -23.22 7.46 -15.11
N LYS A 246 -23.62 6.47 -14.31
CA LYS A 246 -23.29 5.06 -14.56
C LYS A 246 -23.63 4.63 -15.99
N GLU A 247 -24.87 4.86 -16.42
CA GLU A 247 -25.32 4.47 -17.77
C GLU A 247 -24.61 5.27 -18.87
N ASN A 248 -24.45 6.58 -18.68
CA ASN A 248 -23.72 7.45 -19.59
C ASN A 248 -22.26 7.02 -19.75
N PHE A 249 -21.66 6.58 -18.63
CA PHE A 249 -20.29 6.09 -18.56
C PHE A 249 -20.15 4.74 -19.26
N ASP A 250 -21.00 3.76 -18.93
CA ASP A 250 -21.04 2.43 -19.54
C ASP A 250 -21.19 2.56 -21.07
N ALA A 251 -22.12 3.41 -21.53
CA ALA A 251 -22.33 3.67 -22.95
C ALA A 251 -21.14 4.37 -23.64
N THR A 252 -20.41 5.24 -22.92
CA THR A 252 -19.23 5.92 -23.46
C THR A 252 -18.05 4.96 -23.59
N ASN A 253 -17.86 4.08 -22.60
CA ASN A 253 -16.86 3.03 -22.62
C ASN A 253 -17.15 2.00 -23.73
N ASP A 254 -18.41 1.59 -23.89
CA ASP A 254 -18.83 0.70 -24.98
C ASP A 254 -18.52 1.29 -26.37
N ARG A 255 -18.79 2.59 -26.56
CA ARG A 255 -18.47 3.28 -27.82
C ARG A 255 -16.96 3.28 -28.07
N TYR A 256 -16.18 3.58 -27.05
CA TYR A 256 -14.72 3.54 -27.13
C TYR A 256 -14.21 2.15 -27.51
N LEU A 257 -14.71 1.09 -26.87
CA LEU A 257 -14.31 -0.29 -27.16
C LEU A 257 -14.69 -0.73 -28.56
N ARG A 258 -15.87 -0.35 -29.05
CA ARG A 258 -16.26 -0.63 -30.44
C ARG A 258 -15.30 0.03 -31.44
N GLU A 259 -14.86 1.25 -31.16
CA GLU A 259 -13.87 1.95 -32.00
C GLU A 259 -12.47 1.33 -31.90
N LEU A 260 -12.05 0.92 -30.69
CA LEU A 260 -10.81 0.17 -30.49
C LEU A 260 -10.82 -1.14 -31.28
N ASN A 261 -11.90 -1.93 -31.19
CA ASN A 261 -12.00 -3.21 -31.87
C ASN A 261 -11.98 -3.05 -33.40
N LYS A 262 -12.75 -2.08 -33.94
CA LYS A 262 -12.75 -1.76 -35.38
C LYS A 262 -11.36 -1.44 -35.93
N THR A 263 -10.51 -0.81 -35.12
CA THR A 263 -9.16 -0.40 -35.54
C THR A 263 -8.09 -1.42 -35.19
N THR A 264 -8.42 -2.46 -34.42
CA THR A 264 -7.48 -3.52 -34.02
C THR A 264 -7.69 -4.83 -34.79
N GLU A 265 -8.88 -5.05 -35.39
CA GLU A 265 -9.19 -6.22 -36.23
C GLU A 265 -8.20 -6.45 -37.40
N ASP A 266 -7.46 -5.43 -37.83
CA ASP A 266 -6.45 -5.53 -38.90
C ASP A 266 -5.01 -5.86 -38.39
N SER A 267 -4.83 -6.08 -37.08
CA SER A 267 -3.50 -6.18 -36.45
C SER A 267 -3.20 -7.50 -35.70
N GLY A 268 -4.13 -8.46 -35.69
CA GLY A 268 -3.88 -9.84 -35.21
C GLY A 268 -3.58 -10.00 -33.71
N LEU A 269 -3.87 -9.00 -32.87
CA LEU A 269 -3.62 -9.04 -31.43
C LEU A 269 -4.89 -9.44 -30.66
N ASN A 270 -4.85 -10.59 -29.97
CA ASN A 270 -5.88 -11.02 -29.02
C ASN A 270 -5.96 -10.03 -27.84
N LEU A 271 -7.07 -9.28 -27.74
CA LEU A 271 -7.34 -8.36 -26.64
C LEU A 271 -8.20 -9.02 -25.53
N PRO A 272 -8.14 -8.53 -24.28
CA PRO A 272 -8.90 -9.07 -23.15
C PRO A 272 -10.41 -8.99 -23.35
N THR A 273 -11.12 -10.03 -22.92
CA THR A 273 -12.53 -10.32 -23.23
C THR A 273 -13.56 -9.60 -22.35
N ASP A 274 -13.15 -8.69 -21.47
CA ASP A 274 -14.06 -8.05 -20.50
C ASP A 274 -14.21 -6.53 -20.73
N PRO A 275 -15.37 -6.06 -21.23
CA PRO A 275 -15.66 -4.66 -21.52
C PRO A 275 -15.53 -3.71 -20.33
N GLY A 276 -15.60 -4.21 -19.08
CA GLY A 276 -15.71 -3.35 -17.89
C GLY A 276 -14.40 -2.84 -17.29
N GLN A 277 -13.23 -3.34 -17.71
CA GLN A 277 -12.00 -3.27 -16.87
C GLN A 277 -10.91 -2.28 -17.32
N VAL A 278 -11.06 -1.63 -18.48
CA VAL A 278 -9.97 -0.82 -19.07
C VAL A 278 -9.82 0.55 -18.40
N ILE A 279 -10.92 1.14 -17.92
CA ILE A 279 -10.93 2.52 -17.41
C ILE A 279 -11.28 2.60 -15.91
N ILE A 280 -12.10 1.70 -15.35
CA ILE A 280 -12.57 1.76 -13.95
C ILE A 280 -12.46 0.40 -13.23
N GLU A 281 -12.02 0.41 -11.97
CA GLU A 281 -12.08 -0.77 -11.08
C GLU A 281 -13.50 -0.98 -10.52
N ASN A 282 -14.05 -2.19 -10.68
CA ASN A 282 -15.37 -2.59 -10.22
C ASN A 282 -15.36 -2.91 -8.69
N PRO A 283 -16.36 -2.47 -7.90
CA PRO A 283 -16.51 -2.84 -6.48
C PRO A 283 -16.48 -4.36 -6.18
N GLU A 284 -16.90 -5.22 -7.10
CA GLU A 284 -16.78 -6.68 -6.94
C GLU A 284 -15.33 -7.18 -7.07
N GLU A 285 -14.51 -6.49 -7.87
CA GLU A 285 -13.08 -6.76 -7.95
C GLU A 285 -12.37 -6.31 -6.66
N VAL A 286 -12.82 -5.20 -6.05
CA VAL A 286 -12.37 -4.79 -4.71
C VAL A 286 -12.66 -5.88 -3.68
N LYS A 287 -13.86 -6.49 -3.69
CA LYS A 287 -14.19 -7.63 -2.81
C LYS A 287 -13.30 -8.86 -3.07
N ARG A 288 -13.03 -9.17 -4.34
CA ARG A 288 -12.11 -10.27 -4.72
C ARG A 288 -10.71 -9.99 -4.20
N GLN A 289 -10.19 -8.78 -4.41
CA GLN A 289 -8.90 -8.35 -3.89
C GLN A 289 -8.83 -8.41 -2.36
N ILE A 290 -9.89 -8.03 -1.63
CA ILE A 290 -9.95 -8.21 -0.17
C ILE A 290 -9.82 -9.69 0.17
N LYS A 291 -10.54 -10.57 -0.54
CA LYS A 291 -10.51 -12.00 -0.29
C LYS A 291 -9.10 -12.58 -0.54
N ASP A 292 -8.50 -12.29 -1.68
CA ASP A 292 -7.16 -12.75 -2.03
C ASP A 292 -6.11 -12.26 -1.01
N LEU A 293 -6.29 -11.03 -0.51
CA LEU A 293 -5.45 -10.45 0.52
C LEU A 293 -5.67 -11.12 1.89
N THR A 294 -6.90 -11.46 2.22
CA THR A 294 -7.26 -12.21 3.44
C THR A 294 -6.62 -13.60 3.39
N ASP A 295 -6.78 -14.32 2.28
CA ASP A 295 -6.26 -15.69 2.09
C ASP A 295 -4.73 -15.71 2.15
N PHE A 296 -4.06 -14.67 1.63
CA PHE A 296 -2.60 -14.54 1.72
C PHE A 296 -2.14 -14.21 3.14
N LEU A 297 -2.75 -13.22 3.78
CA LEU A 297 -2.38 -12.75 5.12
C LEU A 297 -2.74 -13.73 6.23
N TRP A 298 -3.69 -14.64 6.00
CA TRP A 298 -3.99 -15.76 6.90
C TRP A 298 -2.74 -16.57 7.29
N ASN A 299 -1.72 -16.59 6.42
CA ASN A 299 -0.47 -17.29 6.67
C ASN A 299 0.50 -16.54 7.60
N PHE A 300 0.13 -15.35 8.07
CA PHE A 300 0.94 -14.52 8.94
C PHE A 300 0.17 -14.18 10.23
N PRO A 301 0.84 -14.17 11.39
CA PRO A 301 0.23 -13.72 12.65
C PRO A 301 0.13 -12.20 12.65
N THR A 302 -0.80 -11.64 11.87
CA THR A 302 -1.03 -10.19 11.73
C THR A 302 -1.71 -9.56 12.94
N GLU A 303 -2.21 -10.39 13.87
CA GLU A 303 -2.85 -9.96 15.12
C GLU A 303 -1.83 -9.62 16.21
N ASN A 304 -0.67 -10.29 16.21
CA ASN A 304 0.40 -10.08 17.18
C ASN A 304 1.68 -9.62 16.48
N TYR A 305 2.01 -8.33 16.64
CA TYR A 305 3.19 -7.70 16.06
C TYR A 305 4.51 -8.42 16.41
N GLU A 306 4.65 -8.94 17.63
CA GLU A 306 5.88 -9.63 18.03
C GLU A 306 6.05 -10.97 17.32
N GLU A 307 4.95 -11.70 17.12
CA GLU A 307 4.97 -12.96 16.37
C GLU A 307 5.20 -12.70 14.89
N PHE A 308 4.56 -11.67 14.32
CA PHE A 308 4.81 -11.26 12.93
C PHE A 308 6.29 -10.94 12.70
N ARG A 309 6.89 -10.21 13.64
CA ARG A 309 8.31 -9.86 13.60
C ARG A 309 9.21 -11.09 13.64
N LYS A 310 8.93 -12.05 14.53
CA LYS A 310 9.69 -13.30 14.62
C LYS A 310 9.65 -14.07 13.30
N VAL A 311 8.47 -14.19 12.70
CA VAL A 311 8.28 -14.90 11.41
C VAL A 311 9.13 -14.28 10.30
N ILE A 312 9.13 -12.94 10.16
CA ILE A 312 9.89 -12.29 9.09
C ILE A 312 11.39 -12.25 9.38
N ASP A 313 11.82 -12.27 10.65
CA ASP A 313 13.23 -12.31 11.03
C ASP A 313 13.89 -13.65 10.64
N ASP A 314 13.10 -14.72 10.48
CA ASP A 314 13.55 -16.03 9.97
C ASP A 314 13.66 -16.10 8.43
N VAL A 315 13.18 -15.08 7.71
CA VAL A 315 13.25 -15.02 6.23
C VAL A 315 14.56 -14.39 5.79
N ASP A 316 15.44 -15.18 5.14
CA ASP A 316 16.74 -14.71 4.66
C ASP A 316 16.73 -14.23 3.20
N ASP A 317 15.75 -14.67 2.40
CA ASP A 317 15.58 -14.25 1.01
C ASP A 317 14.74 -12.97 0.91
N LYS A 318 15.12 -12.09 -0.02
CA LYS A 318 14.42 -10.83 -0.27
C LYS A 318 13.15 -11.04 -1.08
N GLU A 319 13.09 -12.03 -1.96
CA GLU A 319 11.94 -12.21 -2.85
C GLU A 319 10.61 -12.40 -2.11
N PRO A 320 10.51 -13.27 -1.08
CA PRO A 320 9.28 -13.39 -0.28
C PRO A 320 8.91 -12.09 0.45
N LEU A 321 9.91 -11.31 0.90
CA LEU A 321 9.70 -10.05 1.60
C LEU A 321 9.23 -8.94 0.65
N TYR A 322 9.77 -8.86 -0.57
CA TYR A 322 9.29 -7.94 -1.59
C TYR A 322 7.87 -8.27 -2.04
N HIS A 323 7.56 -9.56 -2.17
CA HIS A 323 6.21 -10.01 -2.46
C HIS A 323 5.22 -9.60 -1.35
N LEU A 324 5.57 -9.88 -0.08
CA LEU A 324 4.78 -9.48 1.08
C LEU A 324 4.61 -7.95 1.17
N ARG A 325 5.69 -7.19 0.94
CA ARG A 325 5.67 -5.72 0.91
C ARG A 325 4.69 -5.20 -0.15
N LYS A 326 4.75 -5.74 -1.38
CA LYS A 326 3.85 -5.37 -2.48
C LYS A 326 2.39 -5.66 -2.14
N ILE A 327 2.11 -6.78 -1.47
CA ILE A 327 0.76 -7.12 -1.02
C ILE A 327 0.27 -6.15 0.06
N LEU A 328 1.11 -5.81 1.03
CA LEU A 328 0.76 -4.83 2.08
C LEU A 328 0.59 -3.40 1.51
N GLU A 329 1.34 -3.01 0.49
CA GLU A 329 1.13 -1.75 -0.24
C GLU A 329 -0.19 -1.74 -1.00
N ASN A 330 -0.52 -2.85 -1.68
CA ASN A 330 -1.82 -3.03 -2.33
C ASN A 330 -2.96 -3.01 -1.31
N ALA A 331 -2.77 -3.62 -0.13
CA ALA A 331 -3.70 -3.56 0.99
C ALA A 331 -3.91 -2.12 1.45
N LYS A 332 -2.84 -1.34 1.64
CA LYS A 332 -2.93 0.08 2.01
C LYS A 332 -3.78 0.85 1.01
N GLY A 333 -3.53 0.65 -0.28
CA GLY A 333 -4.32 1.22 -1.36
C GLY A 333 -5.79 0.79 -1.27
N LEU A 334 -6.05 -0.50 -1.06
CA LEU A 334 -7.37 -1.09 -0.92
C LEU A 334 -8.14 -0.55 0.29
N GLY A 335 -7.51 -0.36 1.45
CA GLY A 335 -8.14 0.27 2.61
C GLY A 335 -8.49 1.73 2.39
N ASN A 336 -7.70 2.43 1.59
CA ASN A 336 -8.04 3.77 1.17
C ASN A 336 -9.26 3.73 0.24
N ARG A 337 -9.34 2.77 -0.71
CA ARG A 337 -10.53 2.53 -1.55
C ARG A 337 -11.78 2.17 -0.75
N ILE A 338 -11.66 1.33 0.27
CA ILE A 338 -12.78 0.85 1.09
C ILE A 338 -13.27 1.95 2.03
N ARG A 339 -12.34 2.71 2.63
CA ARG A 339 -12.71 3.90 3.42
C ARG A 339 -13.41 4.94 2.58
N SER A 340 -12.94 5.19 1.36
CA SER A 340 -13.59 6.13 0.45
C SER A 340 -14.88 5.59 -0.20
N SER A 341 -15.15 4.28 -0.13
CA SER A 341 -16.38 3.69 -0.67
C SER A 341 -17.63 3.84 0.20
N GLY A 342 -17.49 4.27 1.47
CA GLY A 342 -18.61 4.38 2.41
C GLY A 342 -19.31 3.06 2.77
N ASN A 343 -18.81 1.91 2.31
CA ASN A 343 -19.37 0.60 2.61
C ASN A 343 -18.91 0.15 4.01
N VAL A 344 -19.75 0.38 5.02
CA VAL A 344 -19.47 0.06 6.43
C VAL A 344 -19.13 -1.42 6.62
N GLU A 345 -19.83 -2.32 5.92
CA GLU A 345 -19.60 -3.77 6.02
C GLU A 345 -18.20 -4.16 5.49
N LEU A 346 -17.77 -3.57 4.38
CA LEU A 346 -16.43 -3.77 3.84
C LEU A 346 -15.35 -3.08 4.69
N GLN A 347 -15.66 -1.91 5.27
CA GLN A 347 -14.76 -1.21 6.18
C GLN A 347 -14.51 -2.03 7.44
N ASP A 348 -15.55 -2.57 8.06
CA ASP A 348 -15.43 -3.43 9.23
C ASP A 348 -14.70 -4.72 8.88
N LYS A 349 -15.02 -5.34 7.74
CA LYS A 349 -14.31 -6.53 7.26
C LYS A 349 -12.81 -6.27 7.03
N TYR A 350 -12.48 -5.13 6.43
CA TYR A 350 -11.10 -4.71 6.19
C TYR A 350 -10.35 -4.36 7.48
N LYS A 351 -11.02 -3.68 8.42
CA LYS A 351 -10.45 -3.31 9.72
C LYS A 351 -10.19 -4.53 10.60
N ASN A 352 -11.10 -5.51 10.58
CA ASN A 352 -10.97 -6.77 11.31
C ASN A 352 -9.92 -7.70 10.68
N MET A 353 -9.63 -7.58 9.38
CA MET A 353 -8.60 -8.38 8.71
C MET A 353 -7.17 -8.00 9.12
N LEU A 354 -6.93 -6.74 9.54
CA LEU A 354 -5.60 -6.19 9.80
C LEU A 354 -5.56 -5.36 11.11
N PRO A 355 -5.81 -5.99 12.27
CA PRO A 355 -5.95 -5.28 13.54
C PRO A 355 -4.65 -4.59 14.00
N GLY A 356 -3.47 -5.11 13.62
CA GLY A 356 -2.17 -4.49 13.92
C GLY A 356 -1.83 -3.24 13.08
N GLY A 357 -2.63 -2.92 12.06
CA GLY A 357 -2.43 -1.77 11.18
C GLY A 357 -1.33 -1.96 10.14
N ILE A 358 -1.69 -1.78 8.87
CA ILE A 358 -0.77 -1.92 7.71
C ILE A 358 0.53 -1.11 7.82
N PRO A 359 0.53 0.15 8.30
CA PRO A 359 1.77 0.92 8.40
C PRO A 359 2.80 0.31 9.35
N VAL A 360 2.36 -0.47 10.34
CA VAL A 360 3.24 -1.17 11.28
C VAL A 360 3.86 -2.39 10.60
N LEU A 361 3.04 -3.19 9.91
CA LEU A 361 3.51 -4.38 9.19
C LEU A 361 4.50 -4.01 8.06
N LEU A 362 4.20 -2.97 7.27
CA LEU A 362 5.10 -2.48 6.22
C LEU A 362 6.47 -2.07 6.77
N ARG A 363 6.48 -1.35 7.90
CA ARG A 363 7.71 -0.88 8.55
C ARG A 363 8.62 -2.04 8.96
N GLU A 364 8.05 -3.13 9.45
CA GLU A 364 8.82 -4.31 9.86
C GLU A 364 9.39 -5.07 8.66
N VAL A 365 8.60 -5.19 7.58
CA VAL A 365 9.09 -5.78 6.33
C VAL A 365 10.23 -4.94 5.75
N ASP A 366 10.09 -3.62 5.73
CA ASP A 366 11.15 -2.70 5.29
C ASP A 366 12.39 -2.79 6.20
N ARG A 367 12.21 -2.88 7.53
CA ARG A 367 13.31 -3.10 8.48
C ARG A 367 14.07 -4.39 8.16
N ARG A 368 13.36 -5.49 7.91
CA ARG A 368 13.99 -6.78 7.60
C ARG A 368 14.74 -6.73 6.27
N ILE A 369 14.14 -6.17 5.22
CA ILE A 369 14.80 -5.99 3.92
C ILE A 369 16.08 -5.16 4.07
N ALA A 370 16.01 -4.04 4.82
CA ALA A 370 17.17 -3.20 5.11
C ALA A 370 18.26 -3.96 5.89
N THR A 371 17.87 -4.82 6.84
CA THR A 371 18.79 -5.66 7.61
C THR A 371 19.52 -6.67 6.71
N ILE A 372 18.80 -7.36 5.82
CA ILE A 372 19.40 -8.29 4.85
C ILE A 372 20.35 -7.54 3.91
N HIS A 373 19.93 -6.37 3.42
CA HIS A 373 20.77 -5.53 2.56
C HIS A 373 22.07 -5.11 3.26
N PHE A 374 21.98 -4.64 4.50
CA PHE A 374 23.14 -4.28 5.31
C PHE A 374 24.08 -5.48 5.52
N ASN A 375 23.54 -6.65 5.83
CA ASN A 375 24.33 -7.87 6.01
C ASN A 375 25.02 -8.31 4.71
N GLN A 376 24.33 -8.26 3.57
CA GLN A 376 24.91 -8.60 2.26
C GLN A 376 26.02 -7.63 1.82
N GLN A 377 25.90 -6.34 2.15
CA GLN A 377 26.96 -5.37 1.86
C GLN A 377 28.17 -5.51 2.79
N ARG A 378 27.93 -5.85 4.06
CA ARG A 378 28.97 -5.91 5.09
C ARG A 378 29.70 -7.25 5.15
N TYR A 379 29.02 -8.33 4.79
CA TYR A 379 29.53 -9.68 4.80
C TYR A 379 29.32 -10.30 3.41
N VAL A 380 30.31 -10.08 2.53
CA VAL A 380 30.43 -10.84 1.26
C VAL A 380 30.51 -12.32 1.61
N LYS A 381 29.94 -13.22 0.79
CA LYS A 381 30.02 -14.69 0.96
C LYS A 381 31.38 -15.07 1.53
N SER A 382 31.41 -15.61 2.75
CA SER A 382 32.67 -15.95 3.41
C SER A 382 33.39 -17.02 2.60
N ASP A 383 34.64 -16.74 2.25
CA ASP A 383 35.52 -17.75 1.68
C ASP A 383 35.94 -18.70 2.81
N LYS A 384 35.28 -19.86 2.90
CA LYS A 384 35.55 -20.86 3.93
C LYS A 384 36.99 -21.37 3.89
N ALA A 385 37.64 -21.37 2.71
CA ALA A 385 39.03 -21.78 2.58
C ALA A 385 39.96 -20.70 3.17
N GLN A 386 39.64 -19.42 2.97
CA GLN A 386 40.36 -18.34 3.63
C GLN A 386 40.19 -18.39 5.16
N VAL A 387 38.96 -18.61 5.65
CA VAL A 387 38.69 -18.75 7.09
C VAL A 387 39.47 -19.93 7.68
N ASP A 388 39.48 -21.08 7.00
CA ASP A 388 40.28 -22.24 7.41
C ASP A 388 41.78 -21.93 7.48
N ALA A 389 42.32 -21.26 6.46
CA ALA A 389 43.72 -20.84 6.44
C ALA A 389 44.05 -19.88 7.61
N GLU A 390 43.15 -18.97 7.95
CA GLU A 390 43.32 -18.07 9.09
C GLU A 390 43.24 -18.80 10.44
N ILE A 391 42.33 -19.77 10.61
CA ILE A 391 42.28 -20.61 11.82
C ILE A 391 43.58 -21.41 11.96
N LYS A 392 44.08 -22.01 10.89
CA LYS A 392 45.36 -22.74 10.89
C LYS A 392 46.54 -21.84 11.23
N THR A 393 46.53 -20.61 10.75
CA THR A 393 47.63 -19.65 10.94
C THR A 393 47.62 -18.99 12.32
N TYR A 394 46.45 -18.54 12.77
CA TYR A 394 46.31 -17.68 13.96
C TYR A 394 45.58 -18.35 15.12
N GLY A 395 45.02 -19.54 14.90
CA GLY A 395 44.31 -20.30 15.92
C GLY A 395 45.22 -20.83 17.01
N MET A 396 44.60 -21.07 18.16
CA MET A 396 45.22 -21.69 19.33
C MET A 396 44.81 -23.15 19.44
N THR A 397 45.53 -23.92 20.24
CA THR A 397 45.19 -25.30 20.56
C THR A 397 44.30 -25.35 21.81
N MET A 398 43.37 -26.29 21.83
CA MET A 398 42.56 -26.59 23.02
C MET A 398 43.22 -27.67 23.86
N MET A 399 43.01 -27.61 25.17
CA MET A 399 43.51 -28.65 26.08
C MET A 399 42.67 -29.91 25.94
N SER A 400 43.34 -31.07 26.02
CA SER A 400 42.66 -32.37 26.09
C SER A 400 41.68 -32.39 27.28
N GLY A 401 40.48 -32.93 27.06
CA GLY A 401 39.39 -32.98 28.02
C GLY A 401 38.40 -31.81 27.95
N GLN A 402 38.67 -30.75 27.17
CA GLN A 402 37.69 -29.68 26.96
C GLN A 402 36.48 -30.14 26.14
N ILE A 403 35.33 -29.53 26.37
CA ILE A 403 34.05 -29.88 25.74
C ILE A 403 33.52 -28.68 24.97
N LEU A 404 33.07 -28.94 23.75
CA LEU A 404 32.37 -28.02 22.87
C LEU A 404 30.97 -28.56 22.59
N TYR A 405 30.04 -27.66 22.28
CA TYR A 405 28.67 -27.99 21.95
C TYR A 405 28.33 -27.46 20.56
N HIS A 406 27.64 -28.29 19.76
CA HIS A 406 27.16 -27.90 18.45
C HIS A 406 25.68 -28.25 18.30
N GLY A 407 24.88 -27.24 17.97
CA GLY A 407 23.44 -27.35 17.77
C GLY A 407 23.06 -27.60 16.32
N GLY A 408 22.38 -28.72 16.07
CA GLY A 408 21.92 -29.11 14.74
C GLY A 408 22.58 -30.38 14.22
N VAL A 409 22.11 -30.85 13.07
CA VAL A 409 22.67 -32.05 12.42
C VAL A 409 23.99 -31.67 11.76
N LEU A 410 25.07 -32.37 12.14
CA LEU A 410 26.35 -32.24 11.45
C LEU A 410 26.20 -32.75 10.01
N ASN A 411 26.50 -31.89 9.03
CA ASN A 411 26.42 -32.25 7.61
C ASN A 411 27.67 -33.03 7.19
N VAL A 412 27.78 -34.26 7.69
CA VAL A 412 28.96 -35.11 7.55
C VAL A 412 28.57 -36.50 7.04
N ASP A 413 29.46 -37.13 6.27
CA ASP A 413 29.25 -38.48 5.78
C ASP A 413 29.46 -39.51 6.91
N VAL A 414 28.35 -39.93 7.50
CA VAL A 414 28.31 -40.91 8.59
C VAL A 414 28.69 -42.34 8.17
N SER A 415 28.95 -42.58 6.88
CA SER A 415 29.47 -43.87 6.40
C SER A 415 30.97 -44.06 6.66
N THR A 416 31.67 -43.00 7.06
CA THR A 416 33.10 -43.01 7.40
C THR A 416 33.31 -42.94 8.92
N ASP A 417 34.17 -43.81 9.47
CA ASP A 417 34.57 -43.77 10.89
C ASP A 417 36.10 -43.86 10.99
N PRO A 418 36.80 -42.80 11.46
CA PRO A 418 36.27 -41.52 11.91
C PRO A 418 35.82 -40.62 10.75
N ILE A 419 34.86 -39.75 11.04
CA ILE A 419 34.35 -38.71 10.14
C ILE A 419 35.40 -37.61 9.98
N ILE A 420 35.63 -37.12 8.77
CA ILE A 420 36.55 -36.00 8.52
C ILE A 420 35.74 -34.75 8.18
N LEU A 421 35.95 -33.67 8.93
CA LEU A 421 35.36 -32.36 8.62
C LEU A 421 36.04 -31.77 7.38
N THR A 422 35.30 -31.54 6.30
CA THR A 422 35.83 -30.95 5.06
C THR A 422 35.84 -29.42 5.07
N GLU A 423 35.14 -28.80 6.02
CA GLU A 423 35.04 -27.35 6.19
C GLU A 423 35.20 -26.99 7.68
N PRO A 424 35.58 -25.73 8.00
CA PRO A 424 35.60 -25.25 9.36
C PRO A 424 34.22 -25.39 10.02
N LEU A 425 34.20 -25.84 11.27
CA LEU A 425 32.97 -26.07 12.03
C LEU A 425 32.80 -25.00 13.11
N SER A 426 31.69 -24.27 13.09
CA SER A 426 31.30 -23.38 14.17
C SER A 426 30.63 -24.15 15.31
N THR A 427 31.10 -23.89 16.53
CA THR A 427 30.67 -24.52 17.78
C THR A 427 30.68 -23.49 18.92
N THR A 428 30.23 -23.86 20.12
CA THR A 428 30.26 -22.98 21.30
C THR A 428 30.66 -23.75 22.55
N ILE A 429 31.26 -23.07 23.52
CA ILE A 429 31.51 -23.64 24.86
C ILE A 429 30.25 -23.63 25.75
N ASN A 430 29.15 -22.99 25.32
CA ASN A 430 27.93 -22.87 26.11
C ASN A 430 26.79 -23.78 25.56
N PRO A 431 26.33 -24.78 26.32
CA PRO A 431 25.31 -25.71 25.86
C PRO A 431 23.95 -25.05 25.59
N GLN A 432 23.60 -23.99 26.32
CA GLN A 432 22.32 -23.28 26.10
C GLN A 432 22.30 -22.59 24.74
N ILE A 433 23.45 -22.09 24.29
CA ILE A 433 23.60 -21.43 23.00
C ILE A 433 23.53 -22.45 21.88
N ALA A 434 24.16 -23.62 22.06
CA ALA A 434 24.02 -24.73 21.12
C ALA A 434 22.56 -25.20 20.99
N VAL A 435 21.79 -25.26 22.09
CA VAL A 435 20.35 -25.56 22.02
C VAL A 435 19.61 -24.49 21.20
N GLY A 436 19.88 -23.21 21.43
CA GLY A 436 19.33 -22.12 20.63
C GLY A 436 19.67 -22.24 19.15
N GLU A 437 20.93 -22.55 18.82
CA GLU A 437 21.41 -22.73 17.46
C GLU A 437 20.78 -23.93 16.74
N ALA A 438 20.45 -25.01 17.46
CA ALA A 438 19.75 -26.17 16.89
C ALA A 438 18.31 -25.83 16.47
N LEU A 439 17.68 -24.84 17.12
CA LEU A 439 16.33 -24.37 16.82
C LEU A 439 16.32 -23.18 15.87
N HIS A 440 17.40 -22.42 15.82
CA HIS A 440 17.52 -21.20 15.03
C HIS A 440 17.17 -21.47 13.56
N LYS A 441 16.33 -20.61 12.96
CA LYS A 441 15.84 -20.71 11.58
C LYS A 441 15.17 -22.04 11.23
N GLY A 442 14.66 -22.77 12.22
CA GLY A 442 13.98 -24.04 12.01
C GLY A 442 14.89 -25.21 11.60
N LYS A 443 16.21 -25.14 11.86
CA LYS A 443 17.16 -26.21 11.49
C LYS A 443 16.66 -27.61 11.89
N ALA A 444 16.20 -27.78 13.13
CA ALA A 444 15.63 -29.04 13.62
C ALA A 444 14.33 -29.47 12.90
N TYR A 445 13.51 -28.51 12.47
CA TYR A 445 12.31 -28.78 11.68
C TYR A 445 12.67 -29.33 10.30
N HIS A 446 13.62 -28.68 9.61
CA HIS A 446 14.05 -29.07 8.26
C HIS A 446 14.84 -30.38 8.24
N SER A 447 15.70 -30.61 9.23
CA SER A 447 16.42 -31.88 9.39
C SER A 447 15.50 -33.03 9.83
N GLY A 448 14.37 -32.72 10.46
CA GLY A 448 13.47 -33.71 11.03
C GLY A 448 13.95 -34.33 12.35
N ALA A 449 15.00 -33.77 12.96
CA ALA A 449 15.53 -34.20 14.25
C ALA A 449 16.22 -33.03 14.96
N PHE A 450 16.04 -32.94 16.29
CA PHE A 450 16.79 -32.02 17.13
C PHE A 450 18.08 -32.71 17.58
N HIS A 451 19.25 -32.16 17.24
CA HIS A 451 20.54 -32.73 17.64
C HIS A 451 21.33 -31.74 18.50
N LEU A 452 21.76 -32.20 19.68
CA LEU A 452 22.78 -31.53 20.48
C LEU A 452 24.05 -32.40 20.49
N ASN A 453 25.10 -31.92 19.84
CA ASN A 453 26.37 -32.63 19.74
C ASN A 453 27.31 -32.15 20.86
N VAL A 454 27.81 -33.09 21.64
CA VAL A 454 28.81 -32.87 22.69
C VAL A 454 30.14 -33.37 22.17
N ILE A 455 31.07 -32.46 21.91
CA ILE A 455 32.34 -32.74 21.25
C ILE A 455 33.46 -32.60 22.26
N LYS A 456 34.12 -33.71 22.61
CA LYS A 456 35.25 -33.75 23.54
C LYS A 456 36.57 -33.72 22.78
N ILE A 457 37.48 -32.84 23.20
CA ILE A 457 38.83 -32.76 22.65
C ILE A 457 39.68 -33.86 23.28
N ILE A 458 40.11 -34.86 22.51
CA ILE A 458 41.09 -35.85 22.97
C ILE A 458 42.48 -35.48 22.44
N ASN A 459 42.56 -35.15 21.15
CA ASN A 459 43.77 -34.69 20.49
C ASN A 459 43.88 -33.14 20.55
N PRO A 460 44.90 -32.60 21.25
CA PRO A 460 45.05 -31.15 21.44
C PRO A 460 45.66 -30.42 20.23
N ASP A 461 46.13 -31.14 19.21
CA ASP A 461 46.82 -30.52 18.06
C ASP A 461 45.88 -29.75 17.11
N VAL A 462 44.58 -29.85 17.34
CA VAL A 462 43.56 -29.15 16.57
C VAL A 462 43.59 -27.64 16.82
N LYS A 463 43.65 -26.88 15.73
CA LYS A 463 43.55 -25.42 15.75
C LYS A 463 42.11 -24.96 15.88
N VAL A 464 41.90 -24.09 16.85
CA VAL A 464 40.63 -23.42 17.10
C VAL A 464 40.80 -21.91 17.16
N TYR A 465 39.76 -21.19 16.75
CA TYR A 465 39.69 -19.75 16.90
C TYR A 465 38.52 -19.38 17.81
N PRO A 466 38.78 -18.98 19.08
CA PRO A 466 37.74 -18.49 19.96
C PRO A 466 37.46 -17.01 19.69
N PHE A 467 36.18 -16.65 19.53
CA PHE A 467 35.82 -15.24 19.35
C PHE A 467 35.93 -14.45 20.67
N LYS A 468 36.51 -13.24 20.61
CA LYS A 468 36.68 -12.37 21.79
C LYS A 468 35.35 -11.81 22.29
N ALA A 469 35.19 -11.77 23.62
CA ALA A 469 34.00 -11.29 24.33
C ALA A 469 33.67 -9.77 24.19
N ASN A 470 34.41 -8.99 23.39
CA ASN A 470 34.23 -7.53 23.23
C ASN A 470 33.72 -7.11 21.84
N ARG A 471 33.09 -8.02 21.08
CA ARG A 471 32.40 -7.69 19.81
C ARG A 471 30.88 -7.76 19.97
N ARG A 472 30.14 -7.20 19.00
CA ARG A 472 28.68 -6.96 19.01
C ARG A 472 27.79 -8.23 19.15
N MET A 473 28.35 -9.43 19.36
CA MET A 473 27.66 -10.73 19.58
C MET A 473 28.44 -11.61 20.58
N SER A 474 29.14 -11.00 21.52
CA SER A 474 30.04 -11.69 22.46
C SER A 474 29.39 -12.69 23.42
N TYR A 475 28.05 -12.71 23.48
CA TYR A 475 27.31 -13.64 24.32
C TYR A 475 27.36 -15.08 23.80
N GLU A 476 27.75 -15.31 22.53
CA GLU A 476 27.67 -16.62 21.86
C GLU A 476 28.80 -17.59 22.22
N ALA A 477 29.87 -17.09 22.85
CA ALA A 477 31.05 -17.87 23.24
C ALA A 477 31.52 -18.84 22.13
N GLU A 478 31.46 -18.35 20.89
CA GLU A 478 31.64 -19.12 19.67
C GLU A 478 33.12 -19.50 19.47
N VAL A 479 33.33 -20.73 19.01
CA VAL A 479 34.63 -21.33 18.72
C VAL A 479 34.57 -21.96 17.33
N LEU A 480 35.45 -21.52 16.43
CA LEU A 480 35.62 -22.13 15.12
C LEU A 480 36.69 -23.21 15.19
N LEU A 481 36.36 -24.39 14.69
CA LEU A 481 37.26 -25.51 14.49
C LEU A 481 37.76 -25.53 13.05
N GLU A 482 39.04 -25.87 12.84
CA GLU A 482 39.60 -26.03 11.48
C GLU A 482 38.99 -27.20 10.69
N ALA A 483 39.14 -27.17 9.37
CA ALA A 483 38.87 -28.31 8.50
C ALA A 483 40.00 -29.36 8.59
N GLY A 484 39.64 -30.64 8.41
CA GLY A 484 40.54 -31.79 8.48
C GLY A 484 40.47 -32.57 9.80
N ILE A 485 39.66 -32.10 10.75
CA ILE A 485 39.46 -32.75 12.05
C ILE A 485 38.78 -34.10 11.88
N ARG A 486 39.26 -35.09 12.64
CA ARG A 486 38.70 -36.43 12.72
C ARG A 486 37.77 -36.53 13.92
N LEU A 487 36.47 -36.71 13.66
CA LEU A 487 35.43 -36.92 14.64
C LEU A 487 35.07 -38.39 14.74
N LYS A 488 35.21 -38.97 15.93
CA LYS A 488 34.75 -40.32 16.25
C LYS A 488 33.46 -40.24 17.04
N LYS A 489 32.42 -40.95 16.62
CA LYS A 489 31.18 -41.06 17.39
C LYS A 489 31.40 -41.98 18.57
N VAL A 490 31.13 -41.50 19.79
CA VAL A 490 31.23 -42.30 21.01
C VAL A 490 29.89 -42.93 21.35
N SER A 491 28.84 -42.12 21.40
CA SER A 491 27.51 -42.55 21.79
C SER A 491 26.43 -41.65 21.19
N GLY A 492 25.18 -42.08 21.24
CA GLY A 492 24.03 -41.26 20.90
C GLY A 492 22.76 -41.80 21.55
N SER A 493 22.01 -40.92 22.20
CA SER A 493 20.79 -41.28 22.93
C SER A 493 19.64 -40.36 22.57
N ILE A 494 18.44 -40.93 22.45
CA ILE A 494 17.20 -40.16 22.37
C ILE A 494 16.85 -39.70 23.78
N VAL A 495 16.67 -38.39 23.95
CA VAL A 495 16.28 -37.79 25.23
C VAL A 495 14.80 -37.42 25.28
N ASP A 496 14.19 -37.18 24.12
CA ASP A 496 12.75 -36.95 23.98
C ASP A 496 12.30 -37.38 22.57
N SER A 497 11.30 -38.26 22.48
CA SER A 497 10.74 -38.73 21.21
C SER A 497 9.62 -37.82 20.67
N ASN A 498 9.13 -36.88 21.49
CA ASN A 498 7.99 -36.02 21.18
C ASN A 498 8.36 -34.53 21.22
N TYR A 499 9.59 -34.20 20.83
CA TYR A 499 10.09 -32.84 20.91
C TYR A 499 9.45 -31.96 19.83
N LYS A 500 8.80 -30.87 20.23
CA LYS A 500 8.11 -29.95 19.33
C LYS A 500 9.08 -28.93 18.75
N VAL A 501 9.11 -28.84 17.42
CA VAL A 501 9.91 -27.86 16.70
C VAL A 501 9.07 -27.09 15.69
N HIS A 502 9.50 -25.87 15.38
CA HIS A 502 8.84 -24.98 14.44
C HIS A 502 9.79 -24.66 13.28
N GLY A 503 9.24 -24.50 12.08
CA GLY A 503 10.00 -24.05 10.92
C GLY A 503 9.10 -23.50 9.82
N LEU A 504 9.73 -22.83 8.85
CA LEU A 504 9.04 -22.32 7.67
C LEU A 504 8.75 -23.45 6.67
N PHE A 505 7.51 -23.54 6.21
CA PHE A 505 7.09 -24.46 5.16
C PHE A 505 7.69 -24.01 3.81
N GLN A 506 8.32 -24.93 3.08
CA GLN A 506 9.12 -24.64 1.88
C GLN A 506 8.41 -23.71 0.89
N GLY A 507 9.11 -22.63 0.48
CA GLY A 507 8.60 -21.64 -0.47
C GLY A 507 7.50 -20.72 0.08
N THR A 508 7.21 -20.79 1.38
CA THR A 508 6.19 -19.96 2.03
C THR A 508 6.73 -19.35 3.32
N THR A 509 6.02 -18.35 3.83
CA THR A 509 6.27 -17.71 5.14
C THR A 509 5.49 -18.37 6.28
N ARG A 510 4.85 -19.52 6.03
CA ARG A 510 3.99 -20.23 6.99
C ARG A 510 4.87 -20.97 8.01
N ILE A 511 4.73 -20.64 9.30
CA ILE A 511 5.31 -21.43 10.39
C ILE A 511 4.44 -22.66 10.64
N VAL A 512 5.07 -23.82 10.71
CA VAL A 512 4.42 -25.10 10.94
C VAL A 512 5.13 -25.84 12.07
N GLU A 513 4.33 -26.53 12.89
CA GLU A 513 4.84 -27.40 13.97
C GLU A 513 5.10 -28.80 13.41
N LYS A 514 6.20 -29.41 13.87
CA LYS A 514 6.53 -30.81 13.63
C LYS A 514 7.03 -31.43 14.92
N ILE A 515 6.65 -32.68 15.16
CA ILE A 515 7.20 -33.50 16.23
C ILE A 515 8.43 -34.21 15.66
N VAL A 516 9.55 -34.11 16.37
CA VAL A 516 10.82 -34.72 16.00
C VAL A 516 11.45 -35.40 17.21
N GLU A 517 12.35 -36.35 16.95
CA GLU A 517 13.18 -36.91 18.01
C GLU A 517 14.31 -35.93 18.39
N ALA A 518 14.55 -35.79 19.69
CA ALA A 518 15.66 -35.05 20.25
C ALA A 518 16.77 -36.00 20.68
N HIS A 519 17.95 -35.81 20.10
CA HIS A 519 19.14 -36.62 20.33
C HIS A 519 20.25 -35.81 21.00
N ILE A 520 20.94 -36.45 21.95
CA ILE A 520 22.26 -36.03 22.39
C ILE A 520 23.27 -37.00 21.79
N ILE A 521 24.29 -36.46 21.12
CA ILE A 521 25.31 -37.26 20.43
C ILE A 521 26.68 -36.86 20.95
N GLU A 522 27.45 -37.84 21.41
CA GLU A 522 28.80 -37.63 21.91
C GLU A 522 29.83 -37.95 20.84
N TRP A 523 30.78 -37.03 20.67
CA TRP A 523 31.85 -37.10 19.71
C TRP A 523 33.20 -36.86 20.39
N GLU A 524 34.23 -37.50 19.87
CA GLU A 524 35.62 -37.26 20.25
C GLU A 524 36.42 -36.76 19.03
N ILE A 525 37.19 -35.69 19.25
CA ILE A 525 38.21 -35.22 18.31
C ILE A 525 39.49 -36.00 18.59
N ILE A 526 39.88 -36.88 17.64
CA ILE A 526 40.98 -37.85 17.77
C ILE A 526 42.18 -37.58 16.86
#